data_AF-A0A6H5L062-F1
#
_entry.id   AF-A0A6H5L062-F1
#
_cell.length_a   1.000
_cell.length_b   1.000
_cell.length_c   1.000
_cell.angle_alpha   90.00
_cell.angle_beta   90.00
_cell.angle_gamma   90.00
#
_symmetry.space_group_name_H-M   'P 1'
#
loop_
_entity.id
_entity.type
_entity.pdbx_description
1 polymer ?
#
loop_
_entity_poly.entity_id
_entity_poly.type
_entity_poly.pdbx_seq_one_letter_code
_entity_poly.pdbx_strand_id
1 'polypeptide(L)'
;MANTGGEVKAKSTLAFQQLPRPSSPTTATAAARASPEAVSRAVNALTKDLYGVGPATASAVLAAECGGCPFDADEVIDAVKRSGKRQYSLKEYLEVHEALDQKAASLGTPWDAERVRKAIWSCAMHSRFGMTVPPVSPTGATAASSSGGKGDSNKPRARKGGSGGGADGAEAATKKQKSRPH
;
A
#
# COMPACT_ATOMS: atom_id res chain seq x y z
N MET A 1 -4.83 42.35 -7.86
CA MET A 1 -3.85 41.65 -8.71
C MET A 1 -4.53 40.38 -9.21
N ALA A 2 -5.02 40.39 -10.45
CA ALA A 2 -5.77 39.27 -11.03
C ALA A 2 -4.78 38.32 -11.70
N ASN A 3 -4.54 37.16 -11.09
CA ASN A 3 -3.81 36.10 -11.77
C ASN A 3 -4.81 35.31 -12.63
N THR A 4 -4.54 35.33 -13.92
CA THR A 4 -5.33 34.85 -15.04
C THR A 4 -5.60 33.35 -14.98
N GLY A 5 -6.84 32.91 -15.24
CA GLY A 5 -7.21 31.49 -15.25
C GLY A 5 -6.37 30.59 -16.17
N GLY A 6 -5.64 31.17 -17.14
CA GLY A 6 -4.66 30.45 -17.96
C GLY A 6 -3.44 29.94 -17.17
N GLU A 7 -2.97 30.70 -16.17
CA GLU A 7 -1.81 30.31 -15.35
C GLU A 7 -2.15 29.16 -14.39
N VAL A 8 -3.33 29.22 -13.78
CA VAL A 8 -3.89 28.14 -12.94
C VAL A 8 -4.02 26.85 -13.74
N LYS A 9 -4.59 26.94 -14.95
CA LYS A 9 -4.75 25.78 -15.83
C LYS A 9 -3.40 25.16 -16.20
N ALA A 10 -2.39 25.97 -16.52
CA ALA A 10 -1.06 25.50 -16.87
C ALA A 10 -0.37 24.79 -15.69
N LYS A 11 -0.41 25.36 -14.48
CA LYS A 11 0.21 24.78 -13.28
C LYS A 11 -0.42 23.46 -12.88
N SER A 12 -1.76 23.41 -12.83
CA SER A 12 -2.48 22.18 -12.54
C SER A 12 -2.18 21.10 -13.58
N THR A 13 -2.25 21.45 -14.87
CA THR A 13 -1.95 20.51 -15.97
C THR A 13 -0.54 19.93 -15.87
N LEU A 14 0.46 20.76 -15.56
CA LEU A 14 1.84 20.33 -15.41
C LEU A 14 2.02 19.42 -14.18
N ALA A 15 1.34 19.69 -13.07
CA ALA A 15 1.38 18.85 -11.89
C ALA A 15 0.75 17.47 -12.14
N PHE A 16 -0.40 17.40 -12.83
CA PHE A 16 -1.03 16.14 -13.22
C PHE A 16 -0.19 15.34 -14.21
N GLN A 17 0.53 15.98 -15.13
CA GLN A 17 1.42 15.27 -16.07
C GLN A 17 2.57 14.53 -15.39
N GLN A 18 2.99 14.97 -14.20
CA GLN A 18 4.05 14.32 -13.43
C GLN A 18 3.55 13.12 -12.62
N LEU A 19 2.24 12.90 -12.56
CA LEU A 19 1.66 11.78 -11.83
C LEU A 19 1.55 10.54 -12.73
N PRO A 20 1.69 9.34 -12.13
CA PRO A 20 1.39 8.09 -12.81
C PRO A 20 -0.04 8.08 -13.36
N ARG A 21 -0.18 7.83 -14.66
CA ARG A 21 -1.49 7.64 -15.27
C ARG A 21 -2.03 6.25 -14.92
N PRO A 22 -3.35 6.11 -14.69
CA PRO A 22 -3.96 4.80 -14.53
C PRO A 22 -3.77 4.02 -15.84
N SER A 23 -3.04 2.90 -15.78
CA SER A 23 -2.92 1.97 -16.90
C SER A 23 -4.28 1.30 -17.15
N SER A 24 -4.61 1.06 -18.41
CA SER A 24 -5.84 0.36 -18.82
C SER A 24 -6.01 -0.98 -18.06
N PRO A 25 -7.25 -1.42 -17.76
CA PRO A 25 -7.53 -2.53 -16.84
C PRO A 25 -7.08 -3.93 -17.30
N THR A 26 -6.33 -4.06 -18.39
CA THR A 26 -5.95 -5.36 -18.98
C THR A 26 -4.59 -5.89 -18.49
N THR A 27 -3.77 -5.07 -17.84
CA THR A 27 -2.47 -5.51 -17.34
C THR A 27 -2.33 -5.13 -15.87
N ALA A 28 -2.26 -6.13 -14.99
CA ALA A 28 -1.96 -5.98 -13.56
C ALA A 28 -0.49 -5.58 -13.33
N THR A 29 -0.01 -4.57 -14.06
CA THR A 29 1.25 -3.90 -13.78
C THR A 29 1.05 -3.13 -12.48
N ALA A 30 1.96 -3.29 -11.53
CA ALA A 30 1.98 -2.50 -10.31
C ALA A 30 1.74 -1.03 -10.66
N ALA A 31 0.69 -0.42 -10.10
CA ALA A 31 0.41 1.00 -10.33
C ALA A 31 1.71 1.76 -10.06
N ALA A 32 2.23 2.45 -11.08
CA ALA A 32 3.50 3.13 -10.94
C ALA A 32 3.38 4.10 -9.76
N ARG A 33 4.31 3.97 -8.81
CA ARG A 33 4.29 4.72 -7.56
C ARG A 33 4.51 6.20 -7.87
N ALA A 34 3.64 7.08 -7.37
CA ALA A 34 3.86 8.51 -7.52
C ALA A 34 4.95 8.96 -6.55
N SER A 35 5.92 9.76 -7.01
CA SER A 35 6.94 10.27 -6.10
C SER A 35 6.32 11.22 -5.07
N PRO A 36 6.80 11.23 -3.81
CA PRO A 36 6.30 12.16 -2.79
C PRO A 36 6.38 13.63 -3.23
N GLU A 37 7.39 14.03 -4.00
CA GLU A 37 7.48 15.40 -4.52
C GLU A 37 6.40 15.70 -5.56
N ALA A 38 6.12 14.75 -6.47
CA ALA A 38 5.08 14.93 -7.49
C ALA A 38 3.70 15.04 -6.84
N VAL A 39 3.42 14.19 -5.85
CA VAL A 39 2.19 14.22 -5.05
C VAL A 39 2.06 15.55 -4.28
N SER A 40 3.14 15.98 -3.62
CA SER A 40 3.18 17.26 -2.91
C SER A 40 2.92 18.45 -3.82
N ARG A 41 3.53 18.48 -5.03
CA ARG A 41 3.28 19.53 -6.02
C ARG A 41 1.83 19.54 -6.48
N ALA A 42 1.24 18.37 -6.76
CA ALA A 42 -0.15 18.26 -7.20
C ALA A 42 -1.15 18.73 -6.14
N VAL A 43 -0.98 18.31 -4.88
CA VAL A 43 -1.82 18.79 -3.77
C VAL A 43 -1.66 20.29 -3.58
N ASN A 44 -0.43 20.82 -3.63
CA ASN A 44 -0.19 22.25 -3.50
C ASN A 44 -0.79 23.07 -4.65
N ALA A 45 -0.77 22.56 -5.88
CA ALA A 45 -1.43 23.22 -7.01
C ALA A 45 -2.95 23.32 -6.79
N LEU A 46 -3.58 22.20 -6.41
CA LEU A 46 -5.03 22.16 -6.16
C LEU A 46 -5.45 23.06 -4.99
N THR A 47 -4.70 23.05 -3.88
CA THR A 47 -5.04 23.81 -2.67
C THR A 47 -4.76 25.31 -2.77
N LYS A 48 -3.78 25.73 -3.59
CA LYS A 48 -3.49 27.15 -3.80
C LYS A 48 -4.44 27.80 -4.79
N ASP A 49 -4.84 27.06 -5.82
CA ASP A 49 -5.56 27.63 -6.95
C ASP A 49 -7.10 27.46 -6.83
N LEU A 50 -7.59 26.55 -5.97
CA LEU A 50 -9.03 26.30 -5.80
C LEU A 50 -9.51 26.67 -4.40
N TYR A 51 -10.46 27.61 -4.34
CA TYR A 51 -11.10 27.99 -3.08
C TYR A 51 -11.90 26.83 -2.48
N GLY A 52 -11.78 26.61 -1.17
CA GLY A 52 -12.48 25.54 -0.45
C GLY A 52 -11.87 24.14 -0.63
N VAL A 53 -10.75 24.01 -1.37
CA VAL A 53 -10.05 22.73 -1.54
C VAL A 53 -8.88 22.67 -0.56
N GLY A 54 -9.02 21.84 0.48
CA GLY A 54 -7.93 21.47 1.38
C GLY A 54 -7.17 20.21 0.92
N PRO A 55 -6.11 19.80 1.63
CA PRO A 55 -5.33 18.60 1.29
C PRO A 55 -6.18 17.33 1.17
N ALA A 56 -7.18 17.16 2.05
CA ALA A 56 -8.11 16.02 1.99
C ALA A 56 -8.90 16.01 0.67
N THR A 57 -9.57 17.10 0.32
CA THR A 57 -10.33 17.21 -0.93
C THR A 57 -9.43 17.08 -2.16
N ALA A 58 -8.23 17.66 -2.12
CA ALA A 58 -7.24 17.51 -3.19
C ALA A 58 -6.84 16.04 -3.38
N SER A 59 -6.59 15.30 -2.29
CA SER A 59 -6.26 13.87 -2.37
C SER A 59 -7.39 13.03 -3.00
N ALA A 60 -8.65 13.40 -2.77
CA ALA A 60 -9.80 12.72 -3.39
C ALA A 60 -9.82 12.90 -4.91
N VAL A 61 -9.56 14.13 -5.37
CA VAL A 61 -9.46 14.44 -6.81
C VAL A 61 -8.28 13.69 -7.42
N LEU A 62 -7.12 13.67 -6.76
CA LEU A 62 -5.96 12.93 -7.26
C LEU A 62 -6.22 11.43 -7.31
N ALA A 63 -6.89 10.83 -6.32
CA ALA A 63 -7.20 9.41 -6.30
C ALA A 63 -8.12 8.97 -7.46
N ALA A 64 -8.97 9.86 -7.95
CA ALA A 64 -9.81 9.58 -9.11
C ALA A 64 -9.00 9.50 -10.43
N GLU A 65 -7.93 10.26 -10.53
CA GLU A 65 -7.18 10.47 -11.78
C GLU A 65 -5.79 9.79 -11.80
N CYS A 66 -5.26 9.39 -10.64
CA CYS A 66 -3.92 8.84 -10.46
C CYS A 66 -3.99 7.51 -9.69
N GLY A 67 -3.52 6.42 -10.31
CA GLY A 67 -3.47 5.09 -9.68
C GLY A 67 -2.47 4.95 -8.52
N GLY A 68 -1.61 5.95 -8.31
CA GLY A 68 -0.59 6.00 -7.25
C GLY A 68 -0.79 7.15 -6.25
N CYS A 69 -2.02 7.65 -6.10
CA CYS A 69 -2.35 8.78 -5.22
C CYS A 69 -3.58 8.42 -4.37
N PRO A 70 -3.46 7.56 -3.34
CA PRO A 70 -4.59 7.09 -2.57
C PRO A 70 -5.30 8.23 -1.84
N PHE A 71 -6.61 8.11 -1.70
CA PHE A 71 -7.43 9.07 -0.95
C PHE A 71 -7.11 9.04 0.56
N ASP A 72 -6.98 10.22 1.18
CA ASP A 72 -6.69 10.38 2.61
C ASP A 72 -7.98 10.25 3.46
N ALA A 73 -8.50 9.02 3.58
CA ALA A 73 -9.70 8.73 4.36
C ALA A 73 -9.40 8.64 5.87
N ASP A 74 -10.31 9.14 6.70
CA ASP A 74 -10.20 9.15 8.17
C ASP A 74 -9.81 7.78 8.76
N GLU A 75 -10.45 6.71 8.29
CA GLU A 75 -10.19 5.35 8.79
C GLU A 75 -8.78 4.87 8.45
N VAL A 76 -8.22 5.38 7.36
CA VAL A 76 -6.86 5.06 6.93
C VAL A 76 -5.85 5.85 7.75
N ILE A 77 -6.13 7.14 7.99
CA ILE A 77 -5.34 7.98 8.91
C ILE A 77 -5.30 7.34 10.29
N ASP A 78 -6.44 6.91 10.82
CA ASP A 78 -6.54 6.27 12.15
C ASP A 78 -5.77 4.94 12.20
N ALA A 79 -5.81 4.15 11.11
CA ALA A 79 -5.09 2.88 11.03
C ALA A 79 -3.56 3.06 10.99
N VAL A 80 -3.08 4.11 10.34
CA VAL A 80 -1.64 4.44 10.25
C VAL A 80 -1.18 5.14 11.53
N LYS A 81 -1.91 6.17 11.96
CA LYS A 81 -1.61 7.03 13.10
C LYS A 81 -2.48 6.59 14.26
N ARG A 82 -2.05 5.54 14.96
CA ARG A 82 -2.74 4.91 16.09
C ARG A 82 -3.04 5.85 17.27
N SER A 83 -2.57 7.10 17.26
CA SER A 83 -2.76 8.06 18.35
C SER A 83 -2.67 9.49 17.83
N GLY A 84 -3.68 10.31 18.15
CA GLY A 84 -3.64 11.76 17.94
C GLY A 84 -4.85 12.31 17.19
N LYS A 85 -4.97 13.64 17.19
CA LYS A 85 -5.98 14.36 16.42
C LYS A 85 -5.57 14.39 14.94
N ARG A 86 -6.49 14.08 14.04
CA ARG A 86 -6.34 14.23 12.59
C ARG A 86 -6.02 15.69 12.26
N GLN A 87 -4.98 15.90 11.47
CA GLN A 87 -4.48 17.23 11.11
C GLN A 87 -4.88 17.63 9.68
N TYR A 88 -5.17 16.66 8.81
CA TYR A 88 -5.51 16.86 7.40
C TYR A 88 -4.51 17.76 6.68
N SER A 89 -3.24 17.64 7.09
CA SER A 89 -2.14 18.43 6.55
C SER A 89 -1.47 17.66 5.42
N LEU A 90 -0.81 18.38 4.50
CA LEU A 90 -0.02 17.74 3.45
C LEU A 90 1.05 16.80 4.02
N LYS A 91 1.64 17.14 5.17
CA LYS A 91 2.63 16.28 5.83
C LYS A 91 2.00 14.96 6.26
N GLU A 92 0.83 15.01 6.90
CA GLU A 92 0.10 13.81 7.33
C GLU A 92 -0.29 12.95 6.14
N TYR A 93 -0.76 13.56 5.06
CA TYR A 93 -1.08 12.85 3.83
C TYR A 93 0.13 12.08 3.26
N LEU A 94 1.31 12.71 3.21
CA LEU A 94 2.53 12.06 2.73
C LEU A 94 3.00 10.92 3.65
N GLU A 95 2.85 11.07 4.97
CA GLU A 95 3.14 10.01 5.95
C GLU A 95 2.22 8.80 5.76
N VAL A 96 0.91 9.04 5.58
CA VAL A 96 -0.08 7.99 5.30
C VAL A 96 0.23 7.30 3.98
N HIS A 97 0.56 8.07 2.94
CA HIS A 97 0.87 7.51 1.63
C HIS A 97 2.09 6.59 1.67
N GLU A 98 3.17 7.01 2.33
CA GLU A 98 4.36 6.19 2.53
C GLU A 98 4.04 4.88 3.28
N ALA A 99 3.21 4.95 4.33
CA ALA A 99 2.81 3.76 5.07
C ALA A 99 1.99 2.77 4.20
N LEU A 100 1.13 3.28 3.33
CA LEU A 100 0.37 2.45 2.37
C LEU A 100 1.28 1.80 1.33
N ASP A 101 2.25 2.54 0.80
CA ASP A 101 3.25 2.01 -0.14
C ASP A 101 4.08 0.89 0.50
N GLN A 102 4.59 1.13 1.71
CA GLN A 102 5.34 0.11 2.47
C GLN A 102 4.48 -1.12 2.72
N LYS A 103 3.21 -0.93 3.06
CA LYS A 103 2.29 -2.04 3.28
C LYS A 103 2.02 -2.82 1.99
N ALA A 104 1.78 -2.13 0.87
CA ALA A 104 1.59 -2.76 -0.43
C ALA A 104 2.82 -3.57 -0.85
N ALA A 105 4.03 -3.01 -0.67
CA ALA A 105 5.28 -3.71 -0.94
C ALA A 105 5.43 -4.98 -0.09
N SER A 106 5.03 -4.94 1.19
CA SER A 106 5.06 -6.13 2.07
C SER A 106 4.08 -7.23 1.67
N LEU A 107 2.97 -6.87 1.02
CA LEU A 107 1.93 -7.81 0.57
C LEU A 107 2.23 -8.39 -0.82
N GLY A 108 3.10 -7.74 -1.60
CA GLY A 108 3.46 -8.17 -2.95
C GLY A 108 2.34 -7.99 -3.97
N THR A 109 2.52 -8.50 -5.18
CA THR A 109 1.50 -8.41 -6.23
C THR A 109 0.23 -9.20 -5.84
N PRO A 110 -0.98 -8.69 -6.12
CA PRO A 110 -1.31 -7.48 -6.90
C PRO A 110 -1.51 -6.22 -6.02
N TRP A 111 -1.00 -6.16 -4.79
CA TRP A 111 -1.26 -5.03 -3.90
C TRP A 111 -0.54 -3.75 -4.33
N ASP A 112 -1.29 -2.66 -4.38
CA ASP A 112 -0.81 -1.29 -4.52
C ASP A 112 -1.39 -0.45 -3.36
N ALA A 113 -0.87 0.77 -3.17
CA ALA A 113 -1.28 1.64 -2.06
C ALA A 113 -2.80 1.89 -2.06
N GLU A 114 -3.41 1.99 -3.23
CA GLU A 114 -4.84 2.23 -3.40
C GLU A 114 -5.70 1.01 -3.01
N ARG A 115 -5.27 -0.21 -3.35
CA ARG A 115 -5.92 -1.46 -2.90
C ARG A 115 -5.79 -1.63 -1.39
N VAL A 116 -4.63 -1.32 -0.81
CA VAL A 116 -4.44 -1.36 0.65
C VAL A 116 -5.38 -0.37 1.33
N ARG A 117 -5.45 0.87 0.84
CA ARG A 117 -6.38 1.89 1.33
C ARG A 117 -7.83 1.42 1.28
N LYS A 118 -8.28 0.89 0.13
CA LYS A 118 -9.63 0.33 -0.04
C LYS A 118 -9.91 -0.81 0.93
N ALA A 119 -8.95 -1.70 1.15
CA ALA A 119 -9.09 -2.81 2.09
C ALA A 119 -9.26 -2.33 3.53
N ILE A 120 -8.43 -1.38 3.98
CA ILE A 120 -8.54 -0.77 5.32
C ILE A 120 -9.92 -0.12 5.50
N TRP A 121 -10.32 0.72 4.55
CA TRP A 121 -11.63 1.38 4.59
C TRP A 121 -12.78 0.36 4.62
N SER A 122 -12.71 -0.69 3.79
CA SER A 122 -13.73 -1.74 3.75
C SER A 122 -13.83 -2.49 5.08
N CYS A 123 -12.71 -2.80 5.72
CA CYS A 123 -12.68 -3.42 7.05
C CYS A 123 -13.28 -2.50 8.13
N ALA A 124 -12.99 -1.20 8.05
CA ALA A 124 -13.55 -0.22 8.97
C ALA A 124 -15.06 -0.05 8.79
N MET A 125 -15.55 0.02 7.54
CA MET A 125 -16.98 0.07 7.24
C MET A 125 -17.70 -1.21 7.66
N HIS A 126 -17.10 -2.37 7.41
CA HIS A 126 -17.61 -3.66 7.88
C HIS A 126 -17.82 -3.66 9.41
N SER A 127 -16.81 -3.20 10.15
CA SER A 127 -16.87 -3.10 11.61
C SER A 127 -17.91 -2.09 12.10
N ARG A 128 -18.06 -0.96 11.41
CA ARG A 128 -19.02 0.10 11.77
C ARG A 128 -20.47 -0.29 11.51
N PHE A 129 -20.74 -0.95 10.40
CA PHE A 129 -22.11 -1.26 9.97
C PHE A 129 -22.54 -2.71 10.24
N GLY A 130 -21.66 -3.53 10.83
CA GLY A 130 -21.96 -4.93 11.13
C GLY A 130 -22.33 -5.75 9.89
N MET A 131 -21.80 -5.39 8.72
CA MET A 131 -22.12 -6.06 7.46
C MET A 131 -21.60 -7.49 7.51
N THR A 132 -22.44 -8.51 7.35
CA THR A 132 -21.93 -9.89 7.30
C THR A 132 -21.26 -10.14 5.95
N VAL A 133 -19.94 -10.37 5.96
CA VAL A 133 -19.25 -10.90 4.77
C VAL A 133 -19.41 -12.42 4.84
N PRO A 134 -20.06 -13.07 3.87
CA PRO A 134 -20.12 -14.53 3.85
C PRO A 134 -18.69 -15.09 3.86
N PRO A 135 -18.43 -16.18 4.58
CA PRO A 135 -17.08 -16.73 4.66
C PRO A 135 -16.57 -17.04 3.25
N VAL A 136 -15.52 -16.34 2.84
CA VAL A 136 -14.80 -16.70 1.62
C VAL A 136 -14.10 -18.02 1.91
N SER A 137 -14.61 -19.09 1.30
CA SER A 137 -13.84 -20.33 1.24
C SER A 137 -12.51 -19.99 0.57
N PRO A 138 -11.35 -20.45 1.10
CA PRO A 138 -10.08 -20.23 0.44
C PRO A 138 -10.09 -20.98 -0.90
N THR A 139 -10.59 -20.35 -1.95
CA THR A 139 -10.50 -20.85 -3.31
C THR A 139 -9.03 -20.83 -3.67
N GLY A 140 -8.49 -22.04 -3.84
CA GLY A 140 -7.07 -22.34 -3.78
C GLY A 140 -6.18 -21.49 -4.68
N ALA A 141 -4.98 -21.24 -4.17
CA ALA A 141 -3.80 -21.07 -4.98
C ALA A 141 -3.71 -22.24 -5.98
N THR A 142 -3.89 -21.92 -7.27
CA THR A 142 -3.25 -22.56 -8.41
C THR A 142 -3.32 -24.09 -8.48
N ALA A 143 -4.45 -24.64 -8.93
CA ALA A 143 -4.43 -25.94 -9.62
C ALA A 143 -4.07 -25.70 -11.09
N ALA A 144 -2.79 -25.84 -11.41
CA ALA A 144 -2.32 -25.94 -12.78
C ALA A 144 -3.04 -27.11 -13.46
N SER A 145 -3.76 -26.82 -14.55
CA SER A 145 -4.33 -27.82 -15.44
C SER A 145 -3.18 -28.52 -16.18
N SER A 146 -2.74 -29.68 -15.69
CA SER A 146 -1.94 -30.61 -16.49
C SER A 146 -2.90 -31.51 -17.26
N SER A 147 -3.02 -31.22 -18.55
CA SER A 147 -3.59 -32.13 -19.52
C SER A 147 -2.56 -33.20 -19.86
N GLY A 148 -2.99 -34.46 -19.86
CA GLY A 148 -2.42 -35.51 -20.71
C GLY A 148 -1.67 -36.65 -20.02
N GLY A 149 -2.08 -37.87 -20.36
CA GLY A 149 -1.12 -38.92 -20.72
C GLY A 149 -0.98 -40.08 -19.75
N LYS A 150 -1.18 -41.29 -20.29
CA LYS A 150 -1.30 -42.59 -19.64
C LYS A 150 -0.03 -43.42 -19.90
N GLY A 151 0.33 -44.31 -18.96
CA GLY A 151 1.38 -45.34 -19.11
C GLY A 151 2.74 -44.92 -18.54
N ASP A 152 3.59 -45.78 -17.99
CA ASP A 152 3.55 -47.20 -17.71
C ASP A 152 4.56 -47.48 -16.59
N SER A 153 4.35 -48.58 -15.88
CA SER A 153 5.17 -49.19 -14.84
C SER A 153 6.66 -49.34 -15.19
N ASN A 154 7.56 -48.84 -14.35
CA ASN A 154 8.83 -49.52 -14.11
C ASN A 154 9.47 -49.17 -12.74
N LYS A 155 9.62 -50.18 -11.88
CA LYS A 155 10.56 -50.23 -10.74
C LYS A 155 11.94 -50.59 -11.34
N PRO A 156 13.11 -50.19 -10.81
CA PRO A 156 13.51 -50.70 -9.50
C PRO A 156 14.52 -49.87 -8.67
N ARG A 157 14.62 -50.32 -7.41
CA ARG A 157 15.83 -50.48 -6.56
C ARG A 157 16.39 -49.29 -5.75
N ALA A 158 16.38 -49.57 -4.44
CA ALA A 158 17.01 -48.88 -3.34
C ALA A 158 18.52 -48.62 -3.50
N ARG A 159 18.99 -47.52 -2.88
CA ARG A 159 20.24 -47.51 -2.09
C ARG A 159 20.05 -46.73 -0.80
N LYS A 160 20.75 -47.25 0.20
CA LYS A 160 20.71 -47.03 1.65
C LYS A 160 21.97 -46.27 2.05
N GLY A 161 21.87 -45.48 3.12
CA GLY A 161 22.99 -44.84 3.84
C GLY A 161 22.66 -43.37 4.07
N GLY A 162 22.62 -42.81 5.27
CA GLY A 162 23.19 -43.13 6.58
C GLY A 162 23.53 -41.74 7.18
N SER A 163 22.79 -41.25 8.17
CA SER A 163 23.08 -41.33 9.62
C SER A 163 24.14 -40.34 10.12
N GLY A 164 23.74 -39.54 11.14
CA GLY A 164 24.58 -38.76 12.05
C GLY A 164 24.20 -37.27 12.05
N GLY A 165 23.79 -36.59 13.12
CA GLY A 165 23.70 -36.95 14.55
C GLY A 165 24.32 -35.84 15.43
N GLY A 166 23.48 -35.14 16.22
CA GLY A 166 23.80 -34.42 17.46
C GLY A 166 24.62 -33.11 17.37
N ALA A 167 24.70 -32.25 18.38
CA ALA A 167 23.91 -31.96 19.57
C ALA A 167 24.51 -30.69 20.24
N ASP A 168 23.71 -30.01 21.05
CA ASP A 168 24.06 -29.28 22.31
C ASP A 168 24.85 -27.96 22.38
N GLY A 169 24.39 -27.12 23.34
CA GLY A 169 25.13 -26.12 24.11
C GLY A 169 24.74 -24.65 23.81
N ALA A 170 23.96 -23.92 24.62
CA ALA A 170 24.27 -23.35 25.96
C ALA A 170 25.55 -22.46 25.92
N GLU A 171 25.70 -21.29 26.53
CA GLU A 171 25.04 -20.47 27.54
C GLU A 171 25.81 -19.12 27.54
N ALA A 172 25.31 -18.12 28.28
CA ALA A 172 26.08 -17.16 29.09
C ALA A 172 25.87 -15.66 28.80
N ALA A 173 25.44 -15.02 29.87
CA ALA A 173 25.15 -13.62 30.08
C ALA A 173 26.40 -12.74 30.26
N THR A 174 26.25 -11.42 30.13
CA THR A 174 26.93 -10.49 31.06
C THR A 174 26.22 -9.13 31.19
N LYS A 175 26.06 -8.71 32.46
CA LYS A 175 25.61 -7.41 32.97
C LYS A 175 26.62 -6.27 32.70
N LYS A 176 26.11 -5.03 32.62
CA LYS A 176 26.64 -3.74 33.17
C LYS A 176 25.63 -2.64 32.78
N GLN A 177 24.81 -1.99 33.62
CA GLN A 177 24.94 -1.24 34.88
C GLN A 177 25.71 0.10 34.78
N LYS A 178 25.00 1.20 35.12
CA LYS A 178 25.41 2.56 35.53
C LYS A 178 26.02 3.47 34.43
N SER A 179 25.72 4.78 34.30
CA SER A 179 25.30 5.81 35.26
C SER A 179 24.57 6.98 34.54
N ARG A 180 23.66 7.67 35.24
CA ARG A 180 23.24 9.06 34.95
C ARG A 180 24.23 10.04 35.61
N PRO A 181 24.46 11.23 35.04
CA PRO A 181 24.77 12.42 35.81
C PRO A 181 23.60 13.45 35.76
N HIS A 182 23.73 14.39 36.69
CA HIS A 182 22.76 15.34 37.25
C HIS A 182 21.99 16.20 36.27
#